data_AF-A0A3D6B4G5-F1
#
_entry.id   AF-A0A3D6B4G5-F1
#
_cell.length_a   1.000
_cell.length_b   1.000
_cell.length_c   1.000
_cell.angle_alpha   90.00
_cell.angle_beta   90.00
_cell.angle_gamma   90.00
#
_symmetry.space_group_name_H-M   'P 1'
#
loop_
_entity.id
_entity.type
_entity.pdbx_description
1 polymer ?
#
loop_
_entity_poly.entity_id
_entity_poly.type
_entity_poly.pdbx_seq_one_letter_code
_entity_poly.pdbx_strand_id
1 'polypeptide(L)'
;MVRKGLLLMASFAISCTSIYAREDVYTLLKEDITRSMNLHHNYEAPSEIVETPAPRGYKPFYISHYGRHGSRYHWTIQHLDRGLSLMDTLYVHNLLTDEGKSVREDLLIIKEAHKGQVGYLTHKGALQHQGIAHRMYERYPAVFNSKSRDEVYAVATAAQRCIQSMANFCVQLARENPDLQFTMDAGERFADYLSNTSGLKSLGDSRVDFILDSLLRADLNPERIMREWVSDEDACTRYIKDQRKFIYYVFWAGGIGQCLDIEDPFIYRHFNEDEIYALWEYNDAYYYSNMCGTIENGRNRDLIGKRILVDIVSKADEAMNEKSKRGADLRFGHDSALSPLMSLLRVDGLETEHSVADAAKAWYGFESMPMASNLQLIFYKNRKGEVLVKLFFNEKEITIPSLASECGPYYRWENLREYFMGLIN
;
A
#
# COMPACT_ATOMS: atom_id res chain seq x y z
N MET A 1 -54.60 -36.44 28.97
CA MET A 1 -54.98 -35.06 28.61
C MET A 1 -53.87 -34.13 29.09
N VAL A 2 -52.97 -33.76 28.16
CA VAL A 2 -52.27 -32.46 28.02
C VAL A 2 -51.33 -31.94 29.13
N ARG A 3 -50.08 -31.67 28.70
CA ARG A 3 -49.07 -30.65 29.09
C ARG A 3 -48.29 -30.79 30.41
N LYS A 4 -46.96 -30.90 30.28
CA LYS A 4 -46.01 -29.75 30.24
C LYS A 4 -44.58 -30.28 30.02
N GLY A 5 -44.03 -30.07 28.82
CA GLY A 5 -42.60 -30.25 28.53
C GLY A 5 -41.98 -28.87 28.26
N LEU A 6 -41.02 -28.49 29.10
CA LEU A 6 -40.20 -27.29 28.96
C LEU A 6 -39.29 -27.46 27.73
N LEU A 7 -39.41 -26.57 26.74
CA LEU A 7 -38.42 -26.45 25.67
C LEU A 7 -37.38 -25.41 26.11
N LEU A 8 -36.17 -25.88 26.43
CA LEU A 8 -34.97 -25.05 26.45
C LEU A 8 -34.68 -24.63 25.01
N MET A 9 -34.79 -23.34 24.70
CA MET A 9 -34.13 -22.79 23.51
C MET A 9 -32.67 -22.55 23.85
N ALA A 10 -31.81 -23.43 23.34
CA ALA A 10 -30.37 -23.19 23.30
C ALA A 10 -30.10 -22.14 22.22
N SER A 11 -29.76 -20.92 22.65
CA SER A 11 -29.22 -19.88 21.79
C SER A 11 -27.87 -20.35 21.25
N PHE A 12 -27.82 -20.78 19.99
CA PHE A 12 -26.58 -20.94 19.27
C PHE A 12 -26.00 -19.54 19.02
N ALA A 13 -25.05 -19.13 19.86
CA ALA A 13 -24.15 -18.04 19.52
C ALA A 13 -23.28 -18.54 18.36
N ILE A 14 -23.63 -18.13 17.14
CA ILE A 14 -22.73 -18.23 16.00
C ILE A 14 -21.65 -17.18 16.25
N SER A 15 -20.54 -17.61 16.86
CA SER A 15 -19.29 -16.88 16.77
C SER A 15 -18.87 -16.92 15.31
N CYS A 16 -19.15 -15.85 14.56
CA CYS A 16 -18.55 -15.61 13.26
C CYS A 16 -17.05 -15.38 13.49
N THR A 17 -16.26 -16.45 13.56
CA THR A 17 -14.84 -16.37 13.24
C THR A 17 -14.76 -16.15 11.74
N SER A 18 -14.53 -14.90 11.35
CA SER A 18 -14.24 -14.45 10.00
C SER A 18 -12.96 -15.09 9.48
N ILE A 19 -13.07 -16.33 9.00
CA ILE A 19 -12.18 -16.82 7.95
C ILE A 19 -12.89 -16.44 6.65
N TYR A 20 -12.62 -15.23 6.16
CA TYR A 20 -12.94 -14.93 4.76
C TYR A 20 -12.28 -16.02 3.92
N ALA A 21 -13.08 -16.73 3.12
CA ALA A 21 -12.53 -17.61 2.09
C ALA A 21 -11.77 -16.69 1.14
N ARG A 22 -10.45 -16.62 1.29
CA ARG A 22 -9.59 -15.83 0.42
C ARG A 22 -9.83 -16.33 -0.99
N GLU A 23 -10.29 -15.44 -1.88
CA GLU A 23 -10.50 -15.79 -3.27
C GLU A 23 -9.20 -16.32 -3.86
N ASP A 24 -9.32 -17.30 -4.76
CA ASP A 24 -8.17 -17.86 -5.44
C ASP A 24 -7.45 -16.74 -6.20
N VAL A 25 -6.19 -16.48 -5.85
CA VAL A 25 -5.43 -15.36 -6.42
C VAL A 25 -5.29 -15.47 -7.94
N TYR A 26 -5.32 -16.68 -8.51
CA TYR A 26 -5.40 -16.86 -9.96
C TYR A 26 -6.65 -16.17 -10.55
N THR A 27 -7.78 -16.22 -9.85
CA THR A 27 -9.01 -15.53 -10.26
C THR A 27 -8.81 -14.02 -10.18
N LEU A 28 -8.25 -13.52 -9.08
CA LEU A 28 -7.99 -12.09 -8.89
C LEU A 28 -7.03 -11.51 -9.95
N LEU A 29 -5.98 -12.25 -10.32
CA LEU A 29 -5.04 -11.84 -11.37
C LEU A 29 -5.64 -11.94 -12.78
N LYS A 30 -6.62 -12.82 -13.00
CA LYS A 30 -7.34 -12.90 -14.29
C LYS A 30 -8.32 -11.75 -14.49
N GLU A 31 -8.95 -11.31 -13.41
CA GLU A 31 -9.83 -10.14 -13.44
C GLU A 31 -9.05 -8.86 -13.76
N ASP A 32 -7.87 -8.73 -13.16
CA ASP A 32 -6.97 -7.62 -13.41
C ASP A 32 -5.51 -8.08 -13.31
N ILE A 33 -4.90 -8.24 -14.49
CA ILE A 33 -3.51 -8.68 -14.64
C ILE A 33 -2.53 -7.69 -13.99
N THR A 34 -2.89 -6.42 -13.81
CA THR A 34 -1.97 -5.42 -13.27
C THR A 34 -1.71 -5.58 -11.77
N ARG A 35 -2.61 -6.31 -11.07
CA ARG A 35 -2.43 -6.77 -9.67
C ARG A 35 -1.17 -7.60 -9.48
N SER A 36 -0.65 -8.22 -10.55
CA SER A 36 0.59 -8.99 -10.54
C SER A 36 1.82 -8.16 -10.16
N MET A 37 1.73 -6.83 -10.22
CA MET A 37 2.81 -5.91 -9.85
C MET A 37 2.74 -5.43 -8.39
N ASN A 38 1.88 -6.04 -7.58
CA ASN A 38 1.78 -5.86 -6.13
C ASN A 38 1.69 -4.36 -5.76
N LEU A 39 2.74 -3.81 -5.14
CA LEU A 39 2.77 -2.40 -4.71
C LEU A 39 2.76 -1.41 -5.86
N HIS A 40 3.01 -1.80 -7.11
CA HIS A 40 2.84 -0.91 -8.25
C HIS A 40 1.43 -0.96 -8.86
N HIS A 41 0.52 -1.76 -8.30
CA HIS A 41 -0.88 -1.73 -8.67
C HIS A 41 -1.50 -0.35 -8.43
N ASN A 42 -2.30 0.13 -9.36
CA ASN A 42 -3.00 1.41 -9.20
C ASN A 42 -4.04 1.34 -8.08
N TYR A 43 -4.34 2.47 -7.44
CA TYR A 43 -5.38 2.53 -6.42
C TYR A 43 -6.76 2.18 -7.00
N GLU A 44 -7.39 1.14 -6.46
CA GLU A 44 -8.79 0.82 -6.73
C GLU A 44 -9.69 1.60 -5.76
N ALA A 45 -10.26 2.71 -6.23
CA ALA A 45 -11.23 3.45 -5.43
C ALA A 45 -12.46 2.57 -5.14
N PRO A 46 -13.02 2.62 -3.91
CA PRO A 46 -14.23 1.87 -3.61
C PRO A 46 -15.37 2.33 -4.54
N SER A 47 -16.03 1.37 -5.18
CA SER A 47 -17.19 1.62 -6.05
C SER A 47 -18.39 2.16 -5.27
N GLU A 48 -18.52 1.74 -4.01
CA GLU A 48 -19.52 2.21 -3.05
C GLU A 48 -18.89 2.45 -1.68
N ILE A 49 -19.34 3.50 -0.99
CA ILE A 49 -18.93 3.80 0.38
C ILE A 49 -19.97 3.19 1.33
N VAL A 50 -19.68 1.99 1.81
CA VAL A 50 -20.48 1.33 2.84
C VAL A 50 -19.73 1.43 4.16
N GLU A 51 -20.23 2.26 5.08
CA GLU A 51 -19.61 2.47 6.39
C GLU A 51 -20.62 2.36 7.54
N THR A 52 -20.15 1.85 8.68
CA THR A 52 -20.93 1.78 9.93
C THR A 52 -21.19 3.22 10.43
N PRO A 53 -22.47 3.64 10.63
CA PRO A 53 -22.79 4.99 11.10
C PRO A 53 -22.22 5.30 12.48
N ALA A 54 -21.94 6.57 12.75
CA ALA A 54 -21.48 7.01 14.06
C ALA A 54 -22.57 6.77 15.12
N PRO A 55 -22.20 6.35 16.35
CA PRO A 55 -23.17 6.20 17.44
C PRO A 55 -23.92 7.50 17.71
N ARG A 56 -25.19 7.39 18.13
CA ARG A 56 -26.06 8.56 18.32
C ARG A 56 -25.41 9.60 19.24
N GLY A 57 -25.30 10.83 18.75
CA GLY A 57 -24.79 11.98 19.49
C GLY A 57 -23.28 12.24 19.35
N TYR A 58 -22.56 11.36 18.67
CA TYR A 58 -21.17 11.57 18.25
C TYR A 58 -21.13 12.29 16.90
N LYS A 59 -20.24 13.28 16.77
CA LYS A 59 -20.00 14.01 15.51
C LYS A 59 -18.51 14.01 15.18
N PRO A 60 -18.12 13.78 13.91
CA PRO A 60 -16.71 13.85 13.53
C PRO A 60 -16.22 15.29 13.68
N PHE A 61 -14.97 15.45 14.13
CA PHE A 61 -14.39 16.78 14.36
C PHE A 61 -12.90 16.88 14.01
N TYR A 62 -12.20 15.76 13.83
CA TYR A 62 -10.78 15.74 13.48
C TYR A 62 -10.44 14.49 12.68
N ILE A 63 -9.54 14.64 11.71
CA ILE A 63 -9.04 13.54 10.86
C ILE A 63 -7.51 13.49 10.94
N SER A 64 -6.97 12.32 11.27
CA SER A 64 -5.53 12.04 11.11
C SER A 64 -5.33 11.11 9.93
N HIS A 65 -4.43 11.46 9.03
CA HIS A 65 -4.19 10.74 7.78
C HIS A 65 -2.71 10.44 7.59
N TYR A 66 -2.44 9.29 6.97
CA TYR A 66 -1.19 8.99 6.28
C TYR A 66 -1.48 8.42 4.90
N GLY A 67 -0.94 9.02 3.85
CA GLY A 67 -1.06 8.57 2.47
C GLY A 67 0.30 8.24 1.86
N ARG A 68 0.41 7.07 1.26
CA ARG A 68 1.45 6.77 0.28
C ARG A 68 1.28 7.69 -0.93
N HIS A 69 2.38 8.05 -1.59
CA HIS A 69 2.30 8.73 -2.89
C HIS A 69 1.45 7.94 -3.90
N GLY A 70 0.87 8.64 -4.87
CA GLY A 70 0.11 8.01 -5.95
C GLY A 70 1.01 7.32 -6.98
N SER A 71 0.39 6.87 -8.08
CA SER A 71 1.08 6.29 -9.22
C SER A 71 2.19 7.20 -9.76
N ARG A 72 3.29 6.57 -10.15
CA ARG A 72 4.55 7.25 -10.44
C ARG A 72 5.34 6.56 -11.53
N TYR A 73 6.30 7.28 -12.07
CA TYR A 73 7.43 6.70 -12.79
C TYR A 73 8.30 5.86 -11.84
N HIS A 74 9.12 4.94 -12.38
CA HIS A 74 10.17 4.27 -11.61
C HIS A 74 11.03 5.33 -10.91
N TRP A 75 11.30 5.10 -9.62
CA TRP A 75 12.03 6.06 -8.79
C TRP A 75 13.53 6.12 -9.12
N THR A 76 14.03 5.13 -9.85
CA THR A 76 15.37 5.15 -10.43
C THR A 76 15.37 4.50 -11.81
N ILE A 77 16.19 5.03 -12.71
CA ILE A 77 16.39 4.49 -14.06
C ILE A 77 16.96 3.07 -14.05
N GLN A 78 17.67 2.67 -12.98
CA GLN A 78 18.24 1.33 -12.89
C GLN A 78 17.19 0.21 -12.87
N HIS A 79 15.95 0.49 -12.45
CA HIS A 79 14.86 -0.49 -12.52
C HIS A 79 14.47 -0.84 -13.95
N LEU A 80 14.71 0.07 -14.91
CA LEU A 80 14.53 -0.19 -16.33
C LEU A 80 15.80 -0.81 -16.94
N ASP A 81 16.97 -0.23 -16.63
CA ASP A 81 18.22 -0.59 -17.28
C ASP A 81 18.68 -2.02 -16.97
N ARG A 82 18.31 -2.60 -15.82
CA ARG A 82 18.67 -3.98 -15.44
C ARG A 82 18.17 -5.02 -16.45
N GLY A 83 16.93 -4.89 -16.92
CA GLY A 83 16.37 -5.76 -17.95
C GLY A 83 16.76 -5.31 -19.35
N LEU A 84 16.56 -4.02 -19.64
CA LEU A 84 16.72 -3.48 -20.99
C LEU A 84 18.17 -3.55 -21.50
N SER A 85 19.19 -3.33 -20.66
CA SER A 85 20.58 -3.36 -21.13
C SER A 85 21.01 -4.74 -21.64
N LEU A 86 20.45 -5.81 -21.06
CA LEU A 86 20.69 -7.17 -21.52
C LEU A 86 19.94 -7.45 -22.83
N MET A 87 18.69 -6.97 -22.95
CA MET A 87 17.95 -7.01 -24.22
C MET A 87 18.69 -6.25 -25.33
N ASP A 88 19.24 -5.07 -25.05
CA ASP A 88 20.06 -4.29 -25.98
C ASP A 88 21.32 -5.04 -26.41
N THR A 89 22.00 -5.71 -25.46
CA THR A 89 23.18 -6.53 -25.75
C THR A 89 22.84 -7.67 -26.70
N LEU A 90 21.77 -8.43 -26.40
CA LEU A 90 21.30 -9.52 -27.25
C LEU A 90 20.88 -9.02 -28.64
N TYR A 91 20.23 -7.86 -28.72
CA TYR A 91 19.82 -7.24 -29.98
C TYR A 91 21.03 -6.91 -30.88
N VAL A 92 22.06 -6.25 -30.35
CA VAL A 92 23.26 -5.85 -31.11
C VAL A 92 24.03 -7.07 -31.64
N HIS A 93 23.95 -8.21 -30.94
CA HIS A 93 24.55 -9.46 -31.38
C HIS A 93 23.65 -10.31 -32.30
N ASN A 94 22.48 -9.81 -32.70
CA ASN A 94 21.47 -10.55 -33.50
C ASN A 94 21.00 -11.85 -32.81
N LEU A 95 20.87 -11.83 -31.49
CA LEU A 95 20.49 -12.98 -30.68
C LEU A 95 19.04 -12.94 -30.19
N LEU A 96 18.28 -11.88 -30.51
CA LEU A 96 16.85 -11.83 -30.22
C LEU A 96 16.04 -12.44 -31.37
N THR A 97 15.04 -13.23 -31.02
CA THR A 97 13.94 -13.59 -31.92
C THR A 97 13.08 -12.36 -32.23
N ASP A 98 12.04 -12.52 -33.05
CA ASP A 98 11.07 -11.43 -33.27
C ASP A 98 10.27 -11.09 -32.00
N GLU A 99 9.95 -12.09 -31.19
CA GLU A 99 9.29 -11.89 -29.89
C GLU A 99 10.22 -11.16 -28.90
N GLY A 100 11.51 -11.52 -28.85
CA GLY A 100 12.49 -10.80 -28.03
C GLY A 100 12.66 -9.34 -28.47
N LYS A 101 12.62 -9.07 -29.78
CA LYS A 101 12.62 -7.67 -30.28
C LYS A 101 11.38 -6.91 -29.83
N SER A 102 10.20 -7.55 -29.86
CA SER A 102 8.94 -6.98 -29.39
C SER A 102 9.01 -6.59 -27.90
N VAL A 103 9.50 -7.48 -27.04
CA VAL A 103 9.73 -7.19 -25.61
C VAL A 103 10.65 -5.98 -25.42
N ARG A 104 11.73 -5.91 -26.20
CA ARG A 104 12.67 -4.79 -26.15
C ARG A 104 12.02 -3.47 -26.56
N GLU A 105 11.20 -3.48 -27.61
CA GLU A 105 10.47 -2.31 -28.08
C GLU A 105 9.52 -1.77 -26.99
N ASP A 106 8.80 -2.63 -26.29
CA ASP A 106 7.94 -2.23 -25.18
C ASP A 106 8.72 -1.60 -24.02
N LEU A 107 9.87 -2.18 -23.66
CA LEU A 107 10.75 -1.59 -22.65
C LEU A 107 11.30 -0.22 -23.09
N LEU A 108 11.54 -0.01 -24.38
CA LEU A 108 11.99 1.29 -24.92
C LEU A 108 10.88 2.35 -24.84
N ILE A 109 9.62 2.00 -25.13
CA ILE A 109 8.47 2.90 -24.94
C ILE A 109 8.40 3.36 -23.48
N ILE A 110 8.54 2.42 -22.55
CA ILE A 110 8.51 2.73 -21.12
C ILE A 110 9.70 3.61 -20.74
N LYS A 111 10.91 3.30 -21.21
CA LYS A 111 12.09 4.14 -20.96
C LYS A 111 11.95 5.54 -21.54
N GLU A 112 11.32 5.69 -22.70
CA GLU A 112 11.03 6.99 -23.30
C GLU A 112 10.11 7.81 -22.41
N ALA A 113 9.03 7.21 -21.91
CA ALA A 113 8.09 7.88 -21.00
C ALA A 113 8.78 8.38 -19.71
N HIS A 114 9.87 7.74 -19.26
CA HIS A 114 10.61 8.14 -18.08
C HIS A 114 11.57 9.33 -18.29
N LYS A 115 11.82 9.78 -19.54
CA LYS A 115 12.77 10.87 -19.81
C LYS A 115 12.37 12.15 -19.07
N GLY A 116 13.23 12.58 -18.16
CA GLY A 116 13.01 13.77 -17.32
C GLY A 116 11.96 13.59 -16.21
N GLN A 117 11.37 12.39 -16.06
CA GLN A 117 10.25 12.12 -15.15
C GLN A 117 10.56 11.06 -14.07
N VAL A 118 11.78 10.49 -14.04
CA VAL A 118 12.19 9.47 -13.07
C VAL A 118 11.84 9.90 -11.63
N GLY A 119 11.01 9.09 -10.96
CA GLY A 119 10.56 9.29 -9.58
C GLY A 119 9.47 10.32 -9.34
N TYR A 120 8.98 11.01 -10.37
CA TYR A 120 7.86 11.96 -10.29
C TYR A 120 6.51 11.24 -10.28
N LEU A 121 5.48 11.95 -9.82
CA LEU A 121 4.09 11.50 -9.86
C LEU A 121 3.56 11.54 -11.30
N THR A 122 2.69 10.60 -11.68
CA THR A 122 1.99 10.62 -12.97
C THR A 122 0.63 11.34 -12.83
N HIS A 123 -0.04 11.65 -13.94
CA HIS A 123 -1.39 12.22 -13.86
C HIS A 123 -2.38 11.26 -13.20
N LYS A 124 -2.24 9.95 -13.43
CA LYS A 124 -2.97 8.91 -12.68
C LYS A 124 -2.77 9.08 -11.17
N GLY A 125 -1.52 9.26 -10.72
CA GLY A 125 -1.21 9.47 -9.30
C GLY A 125 -1.82 10.75 -8.73
N ALA A 126 -1.85 11.83 -9.51
CA ALA A 126 -2.52 13.08 -9.12
C ALA A 126 -4.03 12.88 -8.94
N LEU A 127 -4.69 12.21 -9.90
CA LEU A 127 -6.13 11.92 -9.86
C LEU A 127 -6.51 11.02 -8.68
N GLN A 128 -5.65 10.06 -8.31
CA GLN A 128 -5.88 9.23 -7.12
C GLN A 128 -5.99 10.08 -5.86
N HIS A 129 -5.03 10.98 -5.62
CA HIS A 129 -5.04 11.86 -4.43
C HIS A 129 -6.18 12.87 -4.45
N GLN A 130 -6.55 13.41 -5.62
CA GLN A 130 -7.74 14.24 -5.77
C GLN A 130 -9.01 13.43 -5.43
N GLY A 131 -9.15 12.22 -5.96
CA GLY A 131 -10.30 11.36 -5.69
C GLY A 131 -10.45 11.00 -4.22
N ILE A 132 -9.35 10.64 -3.54
CA ILE A 132 -9.35 10.33 -2.10
C ILE A 132 -9.75 11.58 -1.29
N ALA A 133 -9.19 12.75 -1.61
CA ALA A 133 -9.54 14.01 -0.94
C ALA A 133 -11.01 14.38 -1.12
N HIS A 134 -11.54 14.26 -2.33
CA HIS A 134 -12.95 14.52 -2.63
C HIS A 134 -13.87 13.59 -1.81
N ARG A 135 -13.62 12.28 -1.84
CA ARG A 135 -14.41 11.33 -1.04
C ARG A 135 -14.28 11.57 0.46
N MET A 136 -13.10 11.92 0.97
CA MET A 136 -12.92 12.28 2.37
C MET A 136 -13.78 13.50 2.75
N TYR A 137 -13.83 14.52 1.90
CA TYR A 137 -14.67 15.70 2.10
C TYR A 137 -16.17 15.34 2.12
N GLU A 138 -16.64 14.60 1.11
CA GLU A 138 -18.04 14.16 1.00
C GLU A 138 -18.49 13.30 2.18
N ARG A 139 -17.60 12.45 2.70
CA ARG A 139 -17.89 11.60 3.87
C ARG A 139 -17.93 12.37 5.18
N TYR A 140 -17.07 13.39 5.33
CA TYR A 140 -16.90 14.11 6.58
C TYR A 140 -17.06 15.64 6.45
N PRO A 141 -18.17 16.14 5.85
CA PRO A 141 -18.38 17.57 5.67
C PRO A 141 -18.49 18.30 7.02
N ALA A 142 -18.89 17.62 8.09
CA ALA A 142 -18.93 18.18 9.44
C ALA A 142 -17.54 18.55 10.00
N VAL A 143 -16.46 17.91 9.51
CA VAL A 143 -15.08 18.30 9.83
C VAL A 143 -14.70 19.53 9.02
N PHE A 144 -14.80 19.44 7.70
CA PHE A 144 -14.26 20.46 6.79
C PHE A 144 -15.10 21.74 6.67
N ASN A 145 -16.39 21.70 7.01
CA ASN A 145 -17.27 22.88 7.03
C ASN A 145 -17.42 23.48 8.43
N SER A 146 -16.60 23.03 9.39
CA SER A 146 -16.61 23.58 10.74
C SER A 146 -15.91 24.93 10.80
N LYS A 147 -16.63 25.97 11.25
CA LYS A 147 -16.05 27.31 11.48
C LYS A 147 -15.04 27.38 12.64
N SER A 148 -15.00 26.35 13.50
CA SER A 148 -14.06 26.29 14.62
C SER A 148 -12.88 25.36 14.37
N ARG A 149 -12.88 24.61 13.25
CA ARG A 149 -11.85 23.63 12.90
C ARG A 149 -11.50 23.71 11.42
N ASP A 150 -11.06 24.88 10.99
CA ASP A 150 -10.74 25.23 9.62
C ASP A 150 -9.29 24.94 9.23
N GLU A 151 -8.40 24.59 10.18
CA GLU A 151 -6.99 24.39 9.88
C GLU A 151 -6.67 22.95 9.41
N VAL A 152 -6.01 22.85 8.25
CA VAL A 152 -5.46 21.62 7.69
C VAL A 152 -3.94 21.73 7.67
N TYR A 153 -3.24 20.83 8.36
CA TYR A 153 -1.78 20.77 8.31
C TYR A 153 -1.35 19.54 7.52
N ALA A 154 -0.56 19.77 6.48
CA ALA A 154 -0.08 18.72 5.59
C ALA A 154 1.44 18.70 5.57
N VAL A 155 2.01 17.50 5.66
CA VAL A 155 3.46 17.28 5.65
C VAL A 155 3.84 16.18 4.67
N ALA A 156 4.99 16.33 4.03
CA ALA A 156 5.54 15.31 3.13
C ALA A 156 7.04 15.07 3.32
N THR A 157 7.49 13.86 2.97
CA THR A 157 8.93 13.63 2.73
C THR A 157 9.42 14.49 1.56
N ALA A 158 10.74 14.65 1.43
CA ALA A 158 11.34 15.45 0.36
C ALA A 158 11.20 14.86 -1.06
N ALA A 159 10.69 13.63 -1.20
CA ALA A 159 10.50 13.00 -2.50
C ALA A 159 9.46 13.76 -3.34
N GLN A 160 9.79 14.09 -4.59
CA GLN A 160 8.96 14.95 -5.45
C GLN A 160 7.53 14.41 -5.58
N ARG A 161 7.39 13.09 -5.75
CA ARG A 161 6.10 12.39 -5.79
C ARG A 161 5.26 12.53 -4.52
N CYS A 162 5.86 12.60 -3.34
CA CYS A 162 5.15 12.77 -2.07
C CYS A 162 4.66 14.21 -1.93
N ILE A 163 5.50 15.18 -2.31
CA ILE A 163 5.13 16.61 -2.37
C ILE A 163 3.98 16.84 -3.36
N GLN A 164 4.07 16.26 -4.56
CA GLN A 164 3.02 16.37 -5.58
C GLN A 164 1.72 15.66 -5.15
N SER A 165 1.81 14.54 -4.43
CA SER A 165 0.64 13.86 -3.87
C SER A 165 -0.06 14.74 -2.82
N MET A 166 0.72 15.29 -1.88
CA MET A 166 0.23 16.26 -0.89
C MET A 166 -0.46 17.45 -1.54
N ALA A 167 0.19 18.06 -2.54
CA ALA A 167 -0.36 19.21 -3.24
C ALA A 167 -1.69 18.90 -3.93
N ASN A 168 -1.80 17.77 -4.62
CA ASN A 168 -3.05 17.37 -5.28
C ASN A 168 -4.18 17.11 -4.29
N PHE A 169 -3.88 16.50 -3.14
CA PHE A 169 -4.85 16.28 -2.07
C PHE A 169 -5.35 17.61 -1.50
N CYS A 170 -4.43 18.50 -1.09
CA CYS A 170 -4.78 19.79 -0.50
C CYS A 170 -5.50 20.72 -1.49
N VAL A 171 -5.07 20.76 -2.75
CA VAL A 171 -5.74 21.55 -3.80
C VAL A 171 -7.16 21.05 -4.02
N GLN A 172 -7.40 19.74 -3.97
CA GLN A 172 -8.76 19.24 -4.07
C GLN A 172 -9.60 19.68 -2.87
N LEU A 173 -9.13 19.51 -1.64
CA LEU A 173 -9.87 20.00 -0.46
C LEU A 173 -10.16 21.51 -0.53
N ALA A 174 -9.21 22.31 -1.00
CA ALA A 174 -9.39 23.75 -1.18
C ALA A 174 -10.44 24.10 -2.26
N ARG A 175 -10.62 23.24 -3.28
CA ARG A 175 -11.72 23.38 -4.26
C ARG A 175 -13.07 23.05 -3.63
N GLU A 176 -13.13 22.05 -2.76
CA GLU A 176 -14.36 21.69 -2.06
C GLU A 176 -14.78 22.78 -1.05
N ASN A 177 -13.81 23.32 -0.30
CA ASN A 177 -14.03 24.43 0.62
C ASN A 177 -12.85 25.42 0.63
N PRO A 178 -12.99 26.59 -0.04
CA PRO A 178 -11.96 27.63 -0.07
C PRO A 178 -11.68 28.33 1.27
N ASP A 179 -12.54 28.16 2.28
CA ASP A 179 -12.36 28.78 3.61
C ASP A 179 -11.35 28.02 4.49
N LEU A 180 -10.97 26.79 4.12
CA LEU A 180 -9.98 26.00 4.84
C LEU A 180 -8.60 26.69 4.83
N GLN A 181 -7.93 26.65 5.97
CA GLN A 181 -6.61 27.25 6.18
C GLN A 181 -5.54 26.16 6.12
N PHE A 182 -4.73 26.18 5.05
CA PHE A 182 -3.71 25.16 4.82
C PHE A 182 -2.32 25.63 5.24
N THR A 183 -1.62 24.77 5.99
CA THR A 183 -0.18 24.81 6.13
C THR A 183 0.40 23.57 5.46
N MET A 184 1.32 23.73 4.52
CA MET A 184 1.94 22.64 3.77
C MET A 184 3.45 22.72 3.90
N ASP A 185 4.06 21.72 4.53
CA ASP A 185 5.51 21.65 4.71
C ASP A 185 6.09 20.36 4.12
N ALA A 186 7.31 20.42 3.58
CA ALA A 186 8.03 19.24 3.11
C ALA A 186 9.53 19.39 3.33
N GLY A 187 10.24 18.26 3.38
CA GLY A 187 11.70 18.25 3.55
C GLY A 187 12.22 17.12 4.43
N GLU A 188 13.54 17.06 4.56
CA GLU A 188 14.26 15.96 5.24
C GLU A 188 13.84 15.78 6.71
N ARG A 189 13.52 16.86 7.42
CA ARG A 189 13.04 16.78 8.82
C ARG A 189 11.79 15.91 8.98
N PHE A 190 10.97 15.77 7.94
CA PHE A 190 9.77 14.94 7.99
C PHE A 190 10.10 13.47 7.68
N ALA A 191 11.16 13.21 6.93
CA ALA A 191 11.61 11.84 6.68
C ALA A 191 12.02 11.14 7.99
N ASP A 192 12.47 11.90 9.01
CA ASP A 192 12.85 11.39 10.35
C ASP A 192 11.79 10.52 11.02
N TYR A 193 10.50 10.75 10.71
CA TYR A 193 9.40 9.93 11.21
C TYR A 193 8.52 9.35 10.10
N LEU A 194 8.45 9.95 8.92
CA LEU A 194 7.63 9.45 7.80
C LEU A 194 8.30 8.36 6.97
N SER A 195 9.62 8.13 7.08
CA SER A 195 10.30 7.07 6.31
C SER A 195 11.66 6.66 6.85
N ASN A 196 11.96 6.97 8.11
CA ASN A 196 13.29 6.77 8.67
C ASN A 196 13.58 5.29 8.95
N THR A 197 14.64 4.77 8.33
CA THR A 197 15.12 3.39 8.50
C THR A 197 16.34 3.29 9.42
N SER A 198 16.79 4.40 10.02
CA SER A 198 17.92 4.40 10.94
C SER A 198 17.62 3.54 12.16
N GLY A 199 18.60 2.75 12.61
CA GLY A 199 18.46 1.86 13.77
C GLY A 199 17.81 0.51 13.47
N LEU A 200 17.38 0.26 12.23
CA LEU A 200 17.03 -1.10 11.82
C LEU A 200 18.28 -2.00 11.93
N LYS A 201 18.11 -3.15 12.60
CA LYS A 201 19.15 -4.19 12.62
C LYS A 201 19.47 -4.64 11.19
N SER A 202 20.76 -4.75 10.86
CA SER A 202 21.20 -5.48 9.68
C SER A 202 20.83 -6.93 9.91
N LEU A 203 19.81 -7.40 9.22
CA LEU A 203 19.53 -8.83 9.14
C LEU A 203 20.53 -9.39 8.14
N GLY A 204 21.05 -10.59 8.38
CA GLY A 204 21.79 -11.29 7.35
C GLY A 204 20.83 -11.57 6.21
N ASP A 205 20.90 -10.78 5.13
CA ASP A 205 19.99 -10.87 3.99
C ASP A 205 19.97 -12.29 3.38
N SER A 206 20.98 -13.12 3.67
CA SER A 206 21.13 -14.49 3.18
C SER A 206 19.92 -15.41 3.41
N ARG A 207 19.18 -15.30 4.52
CA ARG A 207 18.00 -16.16 4.74
C ARG A 207 16.80 -15.72 3.90
N VAL A 208 16.52 -14.42 3.85
CA VAL A 208 15.42 -13.88 3.03
C VAL A 208 15.74 -14.08 1.55
N ASP A 209 16.97 -13.79 1.14
CA ASP A 209 17.43 -14.01 -0.23
C ASP A 209 17.32 -15.48 -0.64
N PHE A 210 17.67 -16.41 0.25
CA PHE A 210 17.50 -17.85 0.01
C PHE A 210 16.03 -18.24 -0.19
N ILE A 211 15.12 -17.72 0.64
CA ILE A 211 13.68 -17.97 0.49
C ILE A 211 13.17 -17.43 -0.84
N LEU A 212 13.50 -16.18 -1.16
CA LEU A 212 13.09 -15.53 -2.40
C LEU A 212 13.64 -16.24 -3.64
N ASP A 213 14.90 -16.66 -3.62
CA ASP A 213 15.51 -17.46 -4.70
C ASP A 213 14.81 -18.84 -4.82
N SER A 214 14.47 -19.46 -3.70
CA SER A 214 13.75 -20.74 -3.69
C SER A 214 12.35 -20.63 -4.30
N LEU A 215 11.56 -19.62 -3.94
CA LEU A 215 10.24 -19.35 -4.52
C LEU A 215 10.35 -19.14 -6.03
N LEU A 216 11.25 -18.24 -6.47
CA LEU A 216 11.43 -17.97 -7.89
C LEU A 216 11.87 -19.22 -8.68
N ARG A 217 12.69 -20.09 -8.07
CA ARG A 217 13.13 -21.34 -8.71
C ARG A 217 12.03 -22.38 -8.80
N ALA A 218 11.19 -22.47 -7.77
CA ALA A 218 10.10 -23.43 -7.70
C ALA A 218 9.03 -23.14 -8.77
N ASP A 219 8.64 -21.87 -8.91
CA ASP A 219 7.41 -21.53 -9.64
C ASP A 219 7.67 -20.96 -11.04
N LEU A 220 8.84 -20.34 -11.29
CA LEU A 220 9.16 -19.81 -12.62
C LEU A 220 10.03 -20.79 -13.42
N ASN A 221 9.46 -21.44 -14.44
CA ASN A 221 10.25 -22.16 -15.46
C ASN A 221 10.67 -21.18 -16.59
N PRO A 222 11.98 -20.89 -16.76
CA PRO A 222 12.43 -19.93 -17.76
C PRO A 222 12.42 -20.47 -19.20
N GLU A 223 12.33 -21.79 -19.42
CA GLU A 223 12.61 -22.41 -20.73
C GLU A 223 11.75 -21.86 -21.87
N ARG A 224 10.43 -21.69 -21.63
CA ARG A 224 9.51 -21.16 -22.66
C ARG A 224 9.90 -19.72 -23.03
N ILE A 225 9.98 -18.84 -22.04
CA ILE A 225 10.32 -17.42 -22.22
C ILE A 225 11.68 -17.29 -22.90
N MET A 226 12.69 -18.02 -22.44
CA MET A 226 14.04 -17.91 -22.99
C MET A 226 14.11 -18.38 -24.45
N ARG A 227 13.44 -19.48 -24.80
CA ARG A 227 13.33 -19.96 -26.18
C ARG A 227 12.57 -18.97 -27.07
N GLU A 228 11.57 -18.29 -26.52
CA GLU A 228 10.80 -17.31 -27.27
C GLU A 228 11.53 -15.99 -27.43
N TRP A 229 12.34 -15.53 -26.47
CA TRP A 229 13.02 -14.23 -26.56
C TRP A 229 14.39 -14.30 -27.23
N VAL A 230 15.11 -15.43 -27.12
CA VAL A 230 16.50 -15.56 -27.56
C VAL A 230 16.63 -16.66 -28.60
N SER A 231 17.29 -16.37 -29.72
CA SER A 231 17.40 -17.26 -30.87
C SER A 231 18.50 -18.32 -30.76
N ASP A 232 19.40 -18.20 -29.78
CA ASP A 232 20.54 -19.08 -29.55
C ASP A 232 20.61 -19.48 -28.06
N GLU A 233 20.38 -20.76 -27.78
CA GLU A 233 20.40 -21.33 -26.42
C GLU A 233 21.79 -21.29 -25.77
N ASP A 234 22.86 -21.43 -26.56
CA ASP A 234 24.23 -21.30 -26.08
C ASP A 234 24.57 -19.83 -25.77
N ALA A 235 23.95 -18.88 -26.49
CA ALA A 235 24.04 -17.47 -26.15
C ALA A 235 23.32 -17.12 -24.84
N CYS A 236 22.15 -17.71 -24.56
CA CYS A 236 21.47 -17.54 -23.26
C CYS A 236 22.44 -17.79 -22.11
N THR A 237 23.16 -18.92 -22.13
CA THR A 237 24.08 -19.29 -21.06
C THR A 237 25.31 -18.37 -20.99
N ARG A 238 25.77 -17.83 -22.13
CA ARG A 238 26.92 -16.91 -22.19
C ARG A 238 26.61 -15.52 -21.64
N TYR A 239 25.44 -14.96 -21.98
CA TYR A 239 25.10 -13.57 -21.63
C TYR A 239 24.24 -13.46 -20.36
N ILE A 240 23.46 -14.50 -20.03
CA ILE A 240 22.44 -14.46 -18.98
C ILE A 240 22.83 -15.42 -17.86
N LYS A 241 23.42 -14.88 -16.80
CA LYS A 241 23.87 -15.67 -15.64
C LYS A 241 22.73 -16.32 -14.88
N ASP A 242 21.60 -15.60 -14.75
CA ASP A 242 20.40 -16.07 -14.09
C ASP A 242 19.19 -15.68 -14.93
N GLN A 243 18.64 -16.65 -15.64
CA GLN A 243 17.51 -16.46 -16.55
C GLN A 243 16.25 -16.01 -15.80
N ARG A 244 16.00 -16.53 -14.60
CA ARG A 244 14.81 -16.18 -13.81
C ARG A 244 14.87 -14.75 -13.30
N LYS A 245 16.04 -14.32 -12.81
CA LYS A 245 16.25 -12.93 -12.42
C LYS A 245 16.15 -11.98 -13.61
N PHE A 246 16.67 -12.38 -14.78
CA PHE A 246 16.54 -11.59 -16.00
C PHE A 246 15.07 -11.39 -16.39
N ILE A 247 14.29 -12.48 -16.43
CA ILE A 247 12.84 -12.44 -16.68
C ILE A 247 12.14 -11.52 -15.68
N TYR A 248 12.44 -11.65 -14.38
CA TYR A 248 11.90 -10.75 -13.35
C TYR A 248 12.26 -9.29 -13.60
N TYR A 249 13.50 -8.97 -13.99
CA TYR A 249 13.88 -7.58 -14.28
C TYR A 249 13.15 -7.01 -15.49
N VAL A 250 12.90 -7.82 -16.53
CA VAL A 250 12.08 -7.41 -17.68
C VAL A 250 10.65 -7.15 -17.25
N PHE A 251 10.04 -8.08 -16.51
CA PHE A 251 8.68 -7.94 -15.99
C PHE A 251 8.53 -6.70 -15.10
N TRP A 252 9.46 -6.49 -14.18
CA TRP A 252 9.47 -5.35 -13.27
C TRP A 252 9.67 -4.01 -13.99
N ALA A 253 10.58 -3.97 -14.96
CA ALA A 253 10.81 -2.81 -15.80
C ALA A 253 9.52 -2.43 -16.54
N GLY A 254 8.85 -3.42 -17.12
CA GLY A 254 7.66 -3.22 -17.93
C GLY A 254 6.38 -2.93 -17.12
N GLY A 255 6.19 -3.62 -16.00
CA GLY A 255 4.93 -3.62 -15.28
C GLY A 255 4.56 -2.29 -14.63
N ILE A 256 5.53 -1.37 -14.46
CA ILE A 256 5.25 0.01 -14.04
C ILE A 256 4.40 0.77 -15.07
N GLY A 257 4.35 0.31 -16.33
CA GLY A 257 3.65 1.01 -17.41
C GLY A 257 2.18 1.30 -17.06
N GLN A 258 1.54 0.45 -16.25
CA GLN A 258 0.19 0.69 -15.72
C GLN A 258 0.05 2.02 -14.96
N CYS A 259 1.12 2.48 -14.30
CA CYS A 259 1.16 3.73 -13.54
C CYS A 259 1.37 4.95 -14.44
N LEU A 260 1.88 4.76 -15.66
CA LEU A 260 2.31 5.83 -16.55
C LEU A 260 1.16 6.39 -17.37
N ASP A 261 1.37 7.58 -17.92
CA ASP A 261 0.44 8.27 -18.82
C ASP A 261 0.70 7.87 -20.28
N ILE A 262 0.77 6.56 -20.52
CA ILE A 262 0.91 5.94 -21.84
C ILE A 262 -0.24 4.93 -22.04
N GLU A 263 -0.45 4.49 -23.28
CA GLU A 263 -1.37 3.39 -23.58
C GLU A 263 -0.88 2.09 -22.89
N ASP A 264 -1.84 1.26 -22.49
CA ASP A 264 -1.74 0.19 -21.49
C ASP A 264 -0.51 -0.74 -21.67
N PRO A 265 0.11 -1.25 -20.58
CA PRO A 265 1.44 -1.80 -20.65
C PRO A 265 1.46 -3.12 -21.43
N PHE A 266 2.02 -3.04 -22.63
CA PHE A 266 2.23 -4.16 -23.53
C PHE A 266 3.04 -5.31 -22.93
N ILE A 267 3.75 -5.09 -21.81
CA ILE A 267 4.66 -6.10 -21.26
C ILE A 267 3.98 -7.43 -20.90
N TYR A 268 2.71 -7.40 -20.45
CA TYR A 268 2.02 -8.60 -19.98
C TYR A 268 1.78 -9.63 -21.09
N ARG A 269 1.70 -9.20 -22.35
CA ARG A 269 1.43 -10.07 -23.51
C ARG A 269 2.55 -11.10 -23.78
N HIS A 270 3.73 -10.88 -23.20
CA HIS A 270 4.91 -11.72 -23.38
C HIS A 270 4.98 -12.89 -22.39
N PHE A 271 4.03 -12.94 -21.45
CA PHE A 271 3.99 -13.92 -20.37
C PHE A 271 2.67 -14.69 -20.41
N ASN A 272 2.70 -15.96 -20.01
CA ASN A 272 1.48 -16.71 -19.74
C ASN A 272 1.02 -16.53 -18.28
N GLU A 273 -0.16 -17.06 -17.96
CA GLU A 273 -0.78 -16.91 -16.63
C GLU A 273 0.10 -17.48 -15.50
N ASP A 274 0.70 -18.66 -15.71
CA ASP A 274 1.54 -19.34 -14.69
C ASP A 274 2.82 -18.54 -14.40
N GLU A 275 3.42 -17.94 -15.42
CA GLU A 275 4.61 -17.10 -15.28
C GLU A 275 4.30 -15.79 -14.57
N ILE A 276 3.15 -15.18 -14.87
CA ILE A 276 2.68 -13.97 -14.18
C ILE A 276 2.41 -14.29 -12.71
N TYR A 277 1.79 -15.43 -12.42
CA TYR A 277 1.58 -15.90 -11.05
C TYR A 277 2.92 -16.10 -10.32
N ALA A 278 3.88 -16.80 -10.93
CA ALA A 278 5.19 -17.04 -10.31
C ALA A 278 5.95 -15.74 -10.03
N LEU A 279 5.87 -14.77 -10.95
CA LEU A 279 6.50 -13.46 -10.79
C LEU A 279 5.79 -12.62 -9.72
N TRP A 280 4.45 -12.69 -9.66
CA TRP A 280 3.65 -12.07 -8.61
C TRP A 280 3.99 -12.65 -7.23
N GLU A 281 4.04 -13.97 -7.06
CA GLU A 281 4.32 -14.63 -5.78
C GLU A 281 5.71 -14.26 -5.25
N TYR A 282 6.72 -14.34 -6.12
CA TYR A 282 8.07 -13.88 -5.80
C TYR A 282 8.09 -12.42 -5.33
N ASN A 283 7.38 -11.56 -6.06
CA ASN A 283 7.40 -10.13 -5.82
C ASN A 283 6.60 -9.74 -4.57
N ASP A 284 5.51 -10.47 -4.28
CA ASP A 284 4.72 -10.33 -3.07
C ASP A 284 5.56 -10.68 -1.83
N ALA A 285 6.25 -11.81 -1.86
CA ALA A 285 7.18 -12.21 -0.81
C ALA A 285 8.33 -11.20 -0.64
N TYR A 286 8.88 -10.68 -1.75
CA TYR A 286 9.91 -9.64 -1.72
C TYR A 286 9.41 -8.39 -0.98
N TYR A 287 8.23 -7.88 -1.33
CA TYR A 287 7.69 -6.70 -0.65
C TYR A 287 7.31 -6.98 0.80
N TYR A 288 6.66 -8.12 1.09
CA TYR A 288 6.32 -8.49 2.46
C TYR A 288 7.56 -8.50 3.37
N SER A 289 8.67 -9.08 2.90
CA SER A 289 9.94 -9.11 3.66
C SER A 289 10.54 -7.72 3.94
N ASN A 290 10.35 -6.78 3.01
CA ASN A 290 10.92 -5.44 3.08
C ASN A 290 10.02 -4.43 3.80
N MET A 291 8.71 -4.67 3.82
CA MET A 291 7.71 -3.66 4.17
C MET A 291 6.84 -4.05 5.36
N CYS A 292 6.90 -5.30 5.85
CA CYS A 292 6.13 -5.77 7.00
C CYS A 292 7.02 -6.30 8.12
N GLY A 293 6.46 -6.48 9.31
CA GLY A 293 7.10 -7.24 10.39
C GLY A 293 6.92 -8.73 10.13
N THR A 294 8.00 -9.43 9.80
CA THR A 294 7.99 -10.86 9.46
C THR A 294 8.72 -11.69 10.51
N ILE A 295 8.55 -13.02 10.45
CA ILE A 295 9.32 -13.95 11.28
C ILE A 295 10.83 -13.78 11.03
N GLU A 296 11.24 -13.73 9.76
CA GLU A 296 12.65 -13.65 9.36
C GLU A 296 13.30 -12.33 9.79
N ASN A 297 12.55 -11.23 9.75
CA ASN A 297 13.07 -9.93 10.13
C ASN A 297 12.89 -9.61 11.62
N GLY A 298 12.33 -10.55 12.40
CA GLY A 298 12.08 -10.38 13.83
C GLY A 298 11.26 -9.13 14.14
N ARG A 299 10.36 -8.76 13.22
CA ARG A 299 9.57 -7.52 13.24
C ARG A 299 10.37 -6.23 13.36
N ASN A 300 11.64 -6.21 12.94
CA ASN A 300 12.51 -5.03 13.03
C ASN A 300 11.93 -3.79 12.31
N ARG A 301 11.13 -3.99 11.26
CA ARG A 301 10.44 -2.90 10.52
C ARG A 301 9.44 -2.12 11.37
N ASP A 302 8.94 -2.69 12.48
CA ASP A 302 8.03 -2.01 13.41
C ASP A 302 8.60 -0.68 13.92
N LEU A 303 9.93 -0.54 14.00
CA LEU A 303 10.59 0.72 14.38
C LEU A 303 10.19 1.90 13.48
N ILE A 304 9.96 1.67 12.18
CA ILE A 304 9.50 2.71 11.26
C ILE A 304 8.07 3.12 11.63
N GLY A 305 7.17 2.14 11.81
CA GLY A 305 5.78 2.37 12.20
C GLY A 305 5.65 3.12 13.54
N LYS A 306 6.48 2.77 14.53
CA LYS A 306 6.49 3.41 15.86
C LYS A 306 6.71 4.92 15.76
N ARG A 307 7.62 5.36 14.88
CA ARG A 307 7.92 6.80 14.68
C ARG A 307 6.72 7.57 14.14
N ILE A 308 5.99 6.99 13.20
CA ILE A 308 4.77 7.59 12.65
C ILE A 308 3.68 7.62 13.72
N LEU A 309 3.58 6.54 14.52
CA LEU A 309 2.56 6.40 15.55
C LEU A 309 2.73 7.44 16.68
N VAL A 310 3.97 7.77 17.05
CA VAL A 310 4.27 8.88 17.99
C VAL A 310 3.67 10.19 17.49
N ASP A 311 3.87 10.52 16.21
CA ASP A 311 3.33 11.75 15.62
C ASP A 311 1.80 11.71 15.51
N ILE A 312 1.21 10.57 15.13
CA ILE A 312 -0.26 10.39 15.10
C ILE A 312 -0.87 10.65 16.48
N VAL A 313 -0.30 10.07 17.55
CA VAL A 313 -0.80 10.25 18.92
C VAL A 313 -0.62 11.69 19.38
N SER A 314 0.57 12.27 19.18
CA SER A 314 0.85 13.67 19.58
C SER A 314 -0.12 14.65 18.91
N LYS A 315 -0.34 14.51 17.61
CA LYS A 315 -1.24 15.40 16.86
C LYS A 315 -2.71 15.19 17.23
N ALA A 316 -3.12 13.94 17.47
CA ALA A 316 -4.45 13.68 18.00
C ALA A 316 -4.66 14.34 19.37
N ASP A 317 -3.70 14.22 20.29
CA ASP A 317 -3.76 14.87 21.61
C ASP A 317 -3.83 16.41 21.50
N GLU A 318 -3.04 17.02 20.60
CA GLU A 318 -3.12 18.46 20.28
C GLU A 318 -4.51 18.85 19.74
N ALA A 319 -5.07 18.03 18.84
CA ALA A 319 -6.38 18.25 18.26
C ALA A 319 -7.53 18.07 19.28
N MET A 320 -7.34 17.31 20.36
CA MET A 320 -8.34 17.18 21.44
C MET A 320 -8.54 18.47 22.24
N ASN A 321 -7.54 19.36 22.26
CA ASN A 321 -7.62 20.63 22.97
C ASN A 321 -8.78 21.49 22.43
N GLU A 322 -9.62 22.04 23.32
CA GLU A 322 -10.78 22.84 22.93
C GLU A 322 -10.43 24.13 22.19
N LYS A 323 -9.21 24.65 22.38
CA LYS A 323 -8.68 25.81 21.66
C LYS A 323 -8.08 25.46 20.30
N SER A 324 -7.90 24.17 20.00
CA SER A 324 -7.36 23.74 18.71
C SER A 324 -8.37 23.96 17.60
N LYS A 325 -7.89 24.60 16.53
CA LYS A 325 -8.63 24.76 15.27
C LYS A 325 -8.25 23.70 14.23
N ARG A 326 -7.47 22.68 14.62
CA ARG A 326 -7.04 21.60 13.73
C ARG A 326 -8.25 20.75 13.33
N GLY A 327 -8.61 20.80 12.05
CA GLY A 327 -9.58 19.92 11.42
C GLY A 327 -8.94 18.65 10.87
N ALA A 328 -7.74 18.75 10.28
CA ALA A 328 -7.02 17.57 9.79
C ALA A 328 -5.49 17.70 9.84
N ASP A 329 -4.82 16.59 10.12
CA ASP A 329 -3.38 16.39 9.96
C ASP A 329 -3.12 15.33 8.88
N LEU A 330 -2.48 15.73 7.78
CA LEU A 330 -2.29 14.92 6.58
C LEU A 330 -0.80 14.62 6.37
N ARG A 331 -0.40 13.35 6.38
CA ARG A 331 0.98 12.93 6.13
C ARG A 331 1.11 12.28 4.76
N PHE A 332 2.16 12.60 4.02
CA PHE A 332 2.43 12.03 2.70
C PHE A 332 3.84 11.42 2.63
N GLY A 333 3.91 10.13 2.36
CA GLY A 333 5.16 9.39 2.38
C GLY A 333 5.13 8.15 1.50
N HIS A 334 5.72 7.07 2.00
CA HIS A 334 6.04 5.88 1.24
C HIS A 334 5.28 4.64 1.76
N ASP A 335 5.15 3.65 0.87
CA ASP A 335 4.80 2.27 1.18
C ASP A 335 5.72 1.68 2.25
N SER A 336 7.02 1.96 2.15
CA SER A 336 8.04 1.53 3.11
C SER A 336 7.89 2.10 4.52
N ALA A 337 6.88 2.93 4.76
CA ALA A 337 6.53 3.47 6.06
C ALA A 337 5.07 3.18 6.45
N LEU A 338 4.13 3.26 5.51
CA LEU A 338 2.74 2.88 5.79
C LEU A 338 2.61 1.38 6.06
N SER A 339 3.26 0.52 5.27
CA SER A 339 3.17 -0.93 5.46
C SER A 339 3.71 -1.39 6.82
N PRO A 340 4.87 -0.91 7.30
CA PRO A 340 5.30 -1.20 8.66
C PRO A 340 4.34 -0.68 9.73
N LEU A 341 3.72 0.49 9.51
CA LEU A 341 2.70 1.00 10.43
C LEU A 341 1.49 0.08 10.49
N MET A 342 0.93 -0.35 9.34
CA MET A 342 -0.22 -1.27 9.33
C MET A 342 0.11 -2.62 9.99
N SER A 343 1.30 -3.16 9.71
CA SER A 343 1.82 -4.37 10.35
C SER A 343 2.03 -4.19 11.85
N LEU A 344 2.47 -3.02 12.31
CA LEU A 344 2.64 -2.71 13.74
C LEU A 344 1.30 -2.65 14.46
N LEU A 345 0.27 -2.07 13.82
CA LEU A 345 -1.06 -1.89 14.40
C LEU A 345 -1.86 -3.19 14.55
N ARG A 346 -1.39 -4.31 13.97
CA ARG A 346 -2.06 -5.63 14.02
C ARG A 346 -3.53 -5.54 13.59
N VAL A 347 -3.79 -4.81 12.51
CA VAL A 347 -5.14 -4.67 11.94
C VAL A 347 -5.63 -6.00 11.39
N ASP A 348 -6.93 -6.10 11.14
CA ASP A 348 -7.57 -7.26 10.50
C ASP A 348 -6.80 -7.71 9.24
N GLY A 349 -6.44 -8.98 9.17
CA GLY A 349 -5.60 -9.58 8.12
C GLY A 349 -4.09 -9.43 8.30
N LEU A 350 -3.62 -8.70 9.32
CA LEU A 350 -2.20 -8.48 9.66
C LEU A 350 -1.91 -8.70 11.15
N GLU A 351 -2.72 -9.50 11.83
CA GLU A 351 -2.68 -9.74 13.27
C GLU A 351 -1.42 -10.50 13.69
N THR A 352 -0.92 -11.37 12.83
CA THR A 352 0.25 -12.21 13.09
C THR A 352 1.32 -12.02 12.03
N GLU A 353 2.58 -12.13 12.44
CA GLU A 353 3.67 -12.24 11.48
C GLU A 353 3.65 -13.60 10.80
N HIS A 354 3.98 -13.62 9.52
CA HIS A 354 4.14 -14.84 8.74
C HIS A 354 5.59 -14.98 8.28
N SER A 355 5.95 -16.18 7.85
CA SER A 355 7.22 -16.39 7.14
C SER A 355 7.12 -15.72 5.76
N VAL A 356 8.24 -15.19 5.28
CA VAL A 356 8.36 -14.72 3.89
C VAL A 356 7.95 -15.79 2.88
N ALA A 357 8.18 -17.08 3.18
CA ALA A 357 7.79 -18.18 2.32
C ALA A 357 6.27 -18.38 2.21
N ASP A 358 5.51 -17.87 3.18
CA ASP A 358 4.04 -17.95 3.22
C ASP A 358 3.38 -16.59 2.91
N ALA A 359 4.15 -15.60 2.44
CA ALA A 359 3.65 -14.25 2.18
C ALA A 359 2.41 -14.27 1.26
N ALA A 360 2.49 -14.98 0.13
CA ALA A 360 1.38 -15.12 -0.83
C ALA A 360 0.15 -15.84 -0.26
N LYS A 361 0.23 -16.45 0.92
CA LYS A 361 -0.92 -17.06 1.63
C LYS A 361 -1.52 -16.16 2.69
N ALA A 362 -0.81 -15.12 3.12
CA ALA A 362 -1.20 -14.24 4.22
C ALA A 362 -1.40 -12.77 3.84
N TRP A 363 -0.76 -12.29 2.78
CA TRP A 363 -0.72 -10.89 2.39
C TRP A 363 -0.82 -10.77 0.88
N TYR A 364 -1.53 -9.76 0.37
CA TYR A 364 -1.60 -9.45 -1.07
C TYR A 364 -1.22 -7.99 -1.23
N GLY A 365 -0.03 -7.72 -1.79
CA GLY A 365 0.51 -6.38 -1.90
C GLY A 365 -0.34 -5.44 -2.74
N PHE A 366 -1.07 -5.94 -3.74
CA PHE A 366 -1.97 -5.14 -4.58
C PHE A 366 -3.25 -4.68 -3.86
N GLU A 367 -3.70 -5.41 -2.82
CA GLU A 367 -4.83 -4.97 -1.98
C GLU A 367 -4.35 -4.17 -0.77
N SER A 368 -3.26 -4.64 -0.18
CA SER A 368 -2.73 -4.09 1.07
C SER A 368 -2.07 -2.76 0.84
N MET A 369 -1.19 -2.65 -0.15
CA MET A 369 -0.39 -1.45 -0.37
C MET A 369 -0.35 -1.03 -1.85
N PRO A 370 -1.47 -0.92 -2.58
CA PRO A 370 -1.48 -0.30 -3.91
C PRO A 370 -0.97 1.15 -3.88
N MET A 371 -0.75 1.74 -5.06
CA MET A 371 -0.45 3.17 -5.18
C MET A 371 -1.52 3.98 -4.46
N ALA A 372 -1.16 5.13 -3.88
CA ALA A 372 -2.07 5.97 -3.08
C ALA A 372 -2.74 5.30 -1.86
N SER A 373 -2.24 4.16 -1.39
CA SER A 373 -2.70 3.56 -0.13
C SER A 373 -2.68 4.55 1.02
N ASN A 374 -3.68 4.47 1.88
CA ASN A 374 -3.88 5.47 2.92
C ASN A 374 -4.51 4.87 4.19
N LEU A 375 -4.07 5.38 5.33
CA LEU A 375 -4.69 5.18 6.64
C LEU A 375 -5.41 6.47 7.05
N GLN A 376 -6.66 6.35 7.49
CA GLN A 376 -7.46 7.47 7.99
C GLN A 376 -8.03 7.12 9.37
N LEU A 377 -7.78 7.98 10.35
CA LEU A 377 -8.39 7.91 11.68
C LEU A 377 -9.40 9.06 11.79
N ILE A 378 -10.67 8.72 11.94
CA ILE A 378 -11.75 9.69 12.05
C ILE A 378 -12.16 9.78 13.52
N PHE A 379 -12.02 10.97 14.11
CA PHE A 379 -12.32 11.22 15.51
C PHE A 379 -13.69 11.86 15.66
N TYR A 380 -14.50 11.30 16.56
CA TYR A 380 -15.85 11.73 16.86
C TYR A 380 -15.98 12.13 18.31
N LYS A 381 -16.65 13.25 18.60
CA LYS A 381 -16.86 13.75 19.97
C LYS A 381 -18.35 13.87 20.26
N ASN A 382 -18.76 13.50 21.46
CA ASN A 382 -20.12 13.73 21.94
C ASN A 382 -20.20 14.97 22.85
N ARG A 383 -21.41 15.34 23.28
CA ARG A 383 -21.62 16.50 24.16
C ARG A 383 -21.02 16.36 25.57
N LYS A 384 -20.73 15.15 26.02
CA LYS A 384 -20.07 14.87 27.30
C LYS A 384 -18.54 14.99 27.21
N GLY A 385 -18.02 15.19 26.00
CA GLY A 385 -16.58 15.25 25.74
C GLY A 385 -15.93 13.89 25.49
N GLU A 386 -16.70 12.80 25.49
CA GLU A 386 -16.17 11.46 25.17
C GLU A 386 -15.82 11.39 23.68
N VAL A 387 -14.72 10.70 23.37
CA VAL A 387 -14.17 10.60 22.02
C VAL A 387 -14.12 9.15 21.56
N LEU A 388 -14.67 8.92 20.37
CA LEU A 388 -14.56 7.66 19.63
C LEU A 388 -13.70 7.86 18.38
N VAL A 389 -13.04 6.81 17.95
CA VAL A 389 -12.20 6.79 16.74
C VAL A 389 -12.56 5.60 15.89
N LYS A 390 -12.66 5.82 14.58
CA LYS A 390 -12.84 4.78 13.57
C LYS A 390 -11.68 4.82 12.58
N LEU A 391 -11.19 3.65 12.18
CA LEU A 391 -10.05 3.52 11.27
C LEU A 391 -10.51 3.07 9.88
N PHE A 392 -9.85 3.61 8.87
CA PHE A 392 -9.97 3.18 7.48
C PHE A 392 -8.61 2.90 6.90
N PHE A 393 -8.53 1.83 6.12
CA PHE A 393 -7.37 1.52 5.30
C PHE A 393 -7.80 1.33 3.86
N ASN A 394 -7.18 2.11 2.96
CA ASN A 394 -7.60 2.21 1.56
C ASN A 394 -9.12 2.49 1.47
N GLU A 395 -9.58 3.43 2.30
CA GLU A 395 -10.98 3.86 2.46
C GLU A 395 -11.99 2.80 2.92
N LYS A 396 -11.56 1.56 3.22
CA LYS A 396 -12.37 0.47 3.80
C LYS A 396 -12.25 0.46 5.33
N GLU A 397 -13.35 0.19 6.03
CA GLU A 397 -13.34 0.07 7.50
C GLU A 397 -12.40 -1.07 7.92
N ILE A 398 -11.56 -0.82 8.91
CA ILE A 398 -10.68 -1.84 9.50
C ILE A 398 -10.77 -1.82 11.02
N THR A 399 -10.49 -2.97 11.63
CA THR A 399 -10.43 -3.14 13.08
C THR A 399 -9.02 -3.59 13.50
N ILE A 400 -8.74 -3.47 14.79
CA ILE A 400 -7.60 -4.07 15.49
C ILE A 400 -8.19 -5.20 16.35
N PRO A 401 -8.09 -6.46 15.94
CA PRO A 401 -8.80 -7.57 16.61
C PRO A 401 -8.43 -7.77 18.08
N SER A 402 -7.19 -7.44 18.46
CA SER A 402 -6.73 -7.53 19.85
C SER A 402 -7.27 -6.43 20.77
N LEU A 403 -7.93 -5.41 20.23
CA LEU A 403 -8.46 -4.28 20.97
C LEU A 403 -9.98 -4.31 20.97
N ALA A 404 -10.60 -4.22 22.15
CA ALA A 404 -12.04 -4.17 22.26
C ALA A 404 -12.60 -2.84 21.72
N SER A 405 -13.55 -2.93 20.78
CA SER A 405 -14.35 -1.80 20.33
C SER A 405 -15.43 -1.44 21.35
N GLU A 406 -15.81 -0.16 21.43
CA GLU A 406 -16.98 0.28 22.20
C GLU A 406 -18.28 -0.19 21.53
N CYS A 407 -18.38 -0.01 20.21
CA CYS A 407 -19.52 -0.46 19.40
C CYS A 407 -19.13 -0.48 17.92
N GLY A 408 -19.39 -1.58 17.20
CA GLY A 408 -18.95 -1.73 15.81
C GLY A 408 -17.44 -1.49 15.67
N PRO A 409 -16.96 -0.75 14.64
CA PRO A 409 -15.54 -0.44 14.47
C PRO A 409 -15.06 0.80 15.26
N TYR A 410 -15.82 1.25 16.26
CA TYR A 410 -15.51 2.47 17.03
C TYR A 410 -14.77 2.13 18.33
N TYR A 411 -13.58 2.71 18.50
CA TYR A 411 -12.76 2.60 19.70
C TYR A 411 -12.88 3.85 20.57
N ARG A 412 -12.91 3.71 21.90
CA ARG A 412 -12.65 4.85 22.80
C ARG A 412 -11.23 5.35 22.55
N TRP A 413 -11.05 6.66 22.36
CA TRP A 413 -9.73 7.23 22.11
C TRP A 413 -8.74 6.87 23.22
N GLU A 414 -9.17 6.90 24.48
CA GLU A 414 -8.35 6.53 25.63
C GLU A 414 -7.74 5.12 25.49
N ASN A 415 -8.56 4.12 25.17
CA ASN A 415 -8.12 2.73 24.99
C ASN A 415 -7.25 2.56 23.75
N LEU A 416 -7.63 3.20 22.63
CA LEU A 416 -6.85 3.14 21.39
C LEU A 416 -5.48 3.80 21.56
N ARG A 417 -5.44 4.94 22.26
CA ARG A 417 -4.22 5.66 22.60
C ARG A 417 -3.33 4.83 23.52
N GLU A 418 -3.88 4.21 24.56
CA GLU A 418 -3.12 3.30 25.43
C GLU A 418 -2.51 2.14 24.64
N TYR A 419 -3.29 1.53 23.74
CA TYR A 419 -2.79 0.50 22.83
C TYR A 419 -1.65 1.01 21.95
N PHE A 420 -1.80 2.17 21.31
CA PHE A 420 -0.75 2.78 20.49
C PHE A 420 0.52 3.10 21.30
N MET A 421 0.36 3.63 22.51
CA MET A 421 1.51 3.90 23.40
C MET A 421 2.21 2.61 23.84
N GLY A 422 1.46 1.53 24.05
CA GLY A 422 2.02 0.20 24.32
C GLY A 422 2.83 -0.37 23.15
N LEU A 423 2.45 -0.04 21.91
CA LEU A 423 3.22 -0.38 20.71
C LEU A 423 4.47 0.49 20.53
N ILE A 424 4.44 1.74 20.98
CA ILE A 424 5.58 2.68 20.89
C ILE A 424 6.69 2.29 21.86
N ASN A 425 6.32 2.01 23.11
CA ASN A 425 7.25 1.58 24.16
C ASN A 425 7.84 0.19 23.86
#